data_AF-A0A0B0CWR0-F1
#
_entry.id   AF-A0A0B0CWR0-F1
#
_cell.length_a   1.000
_cell.length_b   1.000
_cell.length_c   1.000
_cell.angle_alpha   90.00
_cell.angle_beta   90.00
_cell.angle_gamma   90.00
#
_symmetry.space_group_name_H-M   'P 1'
#
loop_
_entity.id
_entity.type
_entity.pdbx_description
1 polymer ?
#
loop_
_entity_poly.entity_id
_entity_poly.type
_entity_poly.pdbx_seq_one_letter_code
_entity_poly.pdbx_strand_id
1 'polypeptide(L)'
;MTANVQKIMIKGTRDGLTLRFDDQCTFDSILNELQSKLSMNGVSDDQPMIRVTIQLGKRYLNDEQKEQLTQVIREKQNLVVDHIESELITRREALQWKENTEITPVVKTIRSGQVVEVRGDLLLIGDVNPGGLVTATGNIFIMGSLRGIAHAGVE
;
A
#
# COMPACT_ATOMS: atom_id res chain seq x y z
N MET A 1 -15.58 27.28 -22.51
CA MET A 1 -16.19 27.32 -21.18
C MET A 1 -15.38 26.41 -20.28
N THR A 2 -14.36 26.93 -19.61
CA THR A 2 -13.53 26.17 -18.68
C THR A 2 -14.30 26.03 -17.38
N ALA A 3 -14.89 24.86 -17.16
CA ALA A 3 -15.44 24.51 -15.85
C ALA A 3 -14.34 24.72 -14.81
N ASN A 4 -14.67 25.43 -13.73
CA ASN A 4 -13.81 25.64 -12.59
C ASN A 4 -13.69 24.30 -11.84
N VAL A 5 -12.88 23.38 -12.38
CA VAL A 5 -12.64 22.06 -11.78
C VAL A 5 -11.71 22.30 -10.61
N GLN A 6 -12.30 22.35 -9.42
CA GLN A 6 -11.58 22.47 -8.16
C GLN A 6 -10.67 21.23 -8.00
N LYS A 7 -9.34 21.38 -8.10
CA LYS A 7 -8.40 20.24 -8.11
C LYS A 7 -8.03 19.81 -6.69
N ILE A 8 -8.26 20.67 -5.70
CA ILE A 8 -8.00 20.37 -4.29
C ILE A 8 -9.24 20.64 -3.43
N MET A 9 -9.66 19.64 -2.68
CA MET A 9 -10.73 19.77 -1.68
C MET A 9 -10.11 19.71 -0.28
N ILE A 10 -10.46 20.68 0.55
CA ILE A 10 -10.00 20.77 1.94
C ILE A 10 -11.18 20.39 2.84
N LYS A 11 -10.99 19.37 3.68
CA LYS A 11 -12.00 18.90 4.63
C LYS A 11 -11.43 18.91 6.04
N GLY A 12 -12.04 19.66 6.95
CA GLY A 12 -11.74 19.56 8.37
C GLY A 12 -12.28 18.24 8.94
N THR A 13 -11.47 17.57 9.75
CA THR A 13 -11.83 16.35 10.49
C THR A 13 -11.54 16.54 11.98
N ARG A 14 -11.94 15.57 12.81
CA ARG A 14 -11.60 15.61 14.26
C ARG A 14 -10.10 15.52 14.51
N ASP A 15 -9.38 14.83 13.61
CA ASP A 15 -7.95 14.55 13.73
C ASP A 15 -7.06 15.58 13.01
N GLY A 16 -7.66 16.55 12.31
CA GLY A 16 -6.94 17.62 11.62
C GLY A 16 -7.58 18.04 10.30
N LEU A 17 -6.78 18.11 9.25
CA LEU A 17 -7.17 18.55 7.92
C LEU A 17 -6.92 17.44 6.90
N THR A 18 -7.93 17.09 6.11
CA THR A 18 -7.77 16.19 4.96
C THR A 18 -7.77 16.99 3.67
N LEU A 19 -6.68 16.88 2.90
CA LEU A 19 -6.54 17.45 1.58
C LEU A 19 -6.76 16.35 0.54
N ARG A 20 -7.83 16.44 -0.23
CA ARG A 20 -8.11 15.51 -1.33
C ARG A 20 -7.74 16.14 -2.67
N PHE A 21 -6.86 15.49 -3.41
CA PHE A 21 -6.39 15.95 -4.70
C PHE A 21 -7.12 15.24 -5.84
N ASP A 22 -7.33 15.95 -6.93
CA ASP A 22 -7.83 15.40 -8.19
C ASP A 22 -6.71 14.57 -8.85
N ASP A 23 -7.00 13.32 -9.22
CA ASP A 23 -6.04 12.42 -9.85
C ASP A 23 -5.93 12.60 -11.37
N GLN A 24 -6.80 13.38 -12.01
CA GLN A 24 -6.82 13.59 -13.47
C GLN A 24 -5.99 14.81 -13.93
N CYS A 25 -5.37 15.56 -13.03
CA CYS A 25 -4.63 16.79 -13.36
C CYS A 25 -3.09 16.62 -13.34
N THR A 26 -2.33 17.64 -13.71
CA THR A 26 -0.86 17.60 -13.59
C THR A 26 -0.40 17.89 -12.17
N PHE A 27 0.80 17.43 -11.80
CA PHE A 27 1.37 17.73 -10.47
C PHE A 27 1.55 19.24 -10.26
N ASP A 28 2.07 19.96 -11.25
CA ASP A 28 2.26 21.41 -11.16
C ASP A 28 0.93 22.16 -10.96
N SER A 29 -0.15 21.66 -11.58
CA SER A 29 -1.50 22.22 -11.37
C SER A 29 -1.94 22.11 -9.91
N ILE A 30 -1.66 20.97 -9.26
CA ILE A 30 -1.96 20.76 -7.84
C ILE A 30 -1.09 21.68 -7.00
N LEU A 31 0.21 21.72 -7.27
CA LEU A 31 1.16 22.51 -6.48
C LEU A 31 0.77 24.00 -6.49
N ASN A 32 0.44 24.54 -7.66
CA ASN A 32 -0.03 25.92 -7.82
C ASN A 32 -1.36 26.16 -7.09
N GLU A 33 -2.33 25.24 -7.19
CA GLU A 33 -3.60 25.39 -6.48
C GLU A 33 -3.40 25.28 -4.95
N LEU A 34 -2.52 24.38 -4.49
CA LEU A 34 -2.20 24.19 -3.08
C LEU A 34 -1.58 25.46 -2.50
N GLN A 35 -0.57 26.02 -3.16
CA GLN A 35 0.05 27.29 -2.76
C GLN A 35 -0.99 28.41 -2.72
N SER A 36 -1.90 28.49 -3.70
CA SER A 36 -2.94 29.53 -3.73
C SER A 36 -3.91 29.41 -2.55
N LYS A 37 -4.38 28.19 -2.22
CA LYS A 37 -5.36 27.97 -1.15
C LYS A 37 -4.76 28.10 0.24
N LEU A 38 -3.51 27.68 0.40
CA LEU A 38 -2.80 27.79 1.68
C LEU A 38 -2.27 29.20 1.96
N SER A 39 -2.24 30.10 0.97
CA SER A 39 -1.78 31.48 1.17
C SER A 39 -2.85 32.43 1.71
N MET A 40 -4.11 31.99 1.78
CA MET A 40 -5.22 32.88 2.17
C MET A 40 -5.50 32.94 3.68
N ASN A 41 -4.84 32.12 4.50
CA ASN A 41 -5.12 32.05 5.94
C ASN A 41 -3.86 32.30 6.76
N GLY A 42 -3.65 33.55 7.18
CA GLY A 42 -2.68 33.89 8.22
C GLY A 42 -3.24 33.48 9.57
N VAL A 43 -2.69 32.41 10.16
CA VAL A 43 -3.10 31.93 11.48
C VAL A 43 -1.98 32.22 12.46
N SER A 44 -2.33 32.80 13.60
CA SER A 44 -1.41 33.25 14.64
C SER A 44 -0.59 32.12 15.26
N ASP A 45 0.65 32.47 15.64
CA ASP A 45 1.77 31.61 16.10
C ASP A 45 1.51 30.77 17.39
N ASP A 46 0.32 30.86 17.99
CA ASP A 46 0.00 30.28 19.31
C ASP A 46 -0.99 29.10 19.25
N GLN A 47 -1.28 28.59 18.04
CA GLN A 47 -2.18 27.45 17.85
C GLN A 47 -1.41 26.12 17.73
N PRO A 48 -1.99 25.01 18.24
CA PRO A 48 -1.39 23.67 18.07
C PRO A 48 -1.23 23.33 16.58
N MET A 49 -0.15 22.62 16.24
CA MET A 49 0.08 22.12 14.88
C MET A 49 -1.10 21.25 14.41
N ILE A 50 -1.64 21.59 13.25
CA ILE A 50 -2.72 20.86 12.59
C ILE A 50 -2.11 19.75 11.75
N ARG A 51 -2.52 18.51 12.00
CA ARG A 51 -2.13 17.36 11.19
C ARG A 51 -2.86 17.38 9.86
N VAL A 52 -2.12 17.09 8.78
CA VAL A 52 -2.64 17.09 7.42
C VAL A 52 -2.51 15.69 6.82
N THR A 53 -3.64 15.11 6.43
CA THR A 53 -3.69 13.87 5.65
C THR A 53 -3.92 14.22 4.18
N ILE A 54 -3.04 13.75 3.29
CA ILE A 54 -3.14 14.01 1.84
C ILE A 54 -3.69 12.77 1.16
N GLN A 55 -4.81 12.91 0.46
CA GLN A 55 -5.43 11.84 -0.32
C GLN A 55 -5.23 12.11 -1.81
N LEU A 56 -4.44 11.26 -2.46
CA LEU A 56 -4.05 11.40 -3.86
C LEU A 56 -4.98 10.66 -4.82
N GLY A 57 -5.89 9.81 -4.32
CA GLY A 57 -6.70 8.92 -5.15
C GLY A 57 -5.80 7.98 -5.96
N LYS A 58 -6.02 7.91 -7.27
CA LYS A 58 -5.26 7.03 -8.19
C LYS A 58 -4.02 7.70 -8.78
N ARG A 59 -3.47 8.70 -8.11
CA ARG A 59 -2.22 9.36 -8.52
C ARG A 59 -1.03 8.72 -7.82
N TYR A 60 0.01 8.43 -8.61
CA TYR A 60 1.33 8.07 -8.10
C TYR A 60 2.16 9.34 -7.95
N LEU A 61 2.87 9.45 -6.83
CA LEU A 61 3.92 10.44 -6.64
C LEU A 61 5.23 9.73 -6.33
N ASN A 62 6.30 10.18 -6.97
CA ASN A 62 7.64 9.77 -6.61
C ASN A 62 8.06 10.46 -5.29
N ASP A 63 9.21 10.06 -4.75
CA ASP A 63 9.64 10.57 -3.44
C ASP A 63 10.05 12.05 -3.47
N GLU A 64 10.56 12.54 -4.62
CA GLU A 64 10.86 13.96 -4.83
C GLU A 64 9.58 14.82 -4.78
N GLN A 65 8.51 14.38 -5.44
CA GLN A 65 7.22 15.06 -5.45
C GLN A 65 6.54 15.04 -4.07
N LYS A 66 6.69 13.94 -3.32
CA LYS A 66 6.21 13.86 -1.93
C LYS A 66 6.96 14.86 -1.04
N GLU A 67 8.27 14.98 -1.21
CA GLU A 67 9.07 15.95 -0.46
C GLU A 67 8.66 17.38 -0.83
N GLN A 68 8.49 17.68 -2.13
CA GLN A 68 8.01 18.99 -2.59
C GLN A 68 6.65 19.36 -1.99
N LEU A 69 5.68 18.42 -1.97
CA LEU A 69 4.39 18.66 -1.33
C LEU A 69 4.51 18.88 0.17
N THR A 70 5.34 18.07 0.83
CA THR A 70 5.57 18.16 2.28
C THR A 70 6.21 19.49 2.63
N GLN A 71 7.16 19.96 1.83
CA GLN A 71 7.81 21.26 1.99
C GLN A 71 6.80 22.40 1.82
N VAL A 72 5.99 22.41 0.76
CA VAL A 72 4.99 23.47 0.54
C VAL A 72 3.97 23.56 1.68
N ILE A 73 3.60 22.42 2.28
CA ILE A 73 2.68 22.40 3.43
C ILE A 73 3.40 22.87 4.71
N ARG A 74 4.65 22.45 4.94
CA ARG A 74 5.47 22.86 6.09
C ARG A 74 5.89 24.32 6.07
N GLU A 75 6.05 24.91 4.89
CA GLU A 75 6.33 26.35 4.73
C GLU A 75 5.20 27.22 5.31
N LYS A 76 4.02 26.65 5.55
CA LYS A 76 2.92 27.33 6.24
C LYS A 76 2.99 27.03 7.73
N GLN A 77 2.95 28.11 8.52
CA GLN A 77 2.95 28.03 9.98
C GLN A 77 1.77 27.16 10.43
N ASN A 78 2.07 26.19 11.30
CA ASN A 78 1.12 25.33 12.02
C ASN A 78 0.51 24.16 11.23
N LEU A 79 1.09 23.72 10.09
CA LEU A 79 0.69 22.50 9.39
C LEU A 79 1.81 21.44 9.40
N VAL A 80 1.45 20.18 9.66
CA VAL A 80 2.37 19.03 9.53
C VAL A 80 1.70 17.92 8.73
N VAL A 81 2.38 17.42 7.70
CA VAL A 81 1.93 16.24 6.95
C VAL A 81 2.09 15.01 7.83
N ASP A 82 0.97 14.34 8.11
CA ASP A 82 0.90 13.10 8.89
C ASP A 82 1.10 11.89 7.97
N HIS A 83 0.23 11.76 6.96
CA HIS A 83 0.29 10.68 5.97
C HIS A 83 -0.10 11.16 4.57
N ILE A 84 0.50 10.51 3.57
CA ILE A 84 0.16 10.66 2.15
C ILE A 84 -0.39 9.32 1.67
N GLU A 85 -1.68 9.30 1.35
CA GLU A 85 -2.41 8.10 0.94
C GLU A 85 -2.58 8.09 -0.59
N SER A 86 -2.23 6.96 -1.20
CA SER A 86 -2.47 6.68 -2.62
C SER A 86 -3.14 5.31 -2.74
N GLU A 87 -4.09 5.18 -3.66
CA GLU A 87 -4.72 3.91 -4.01
C GLU A 87 -3.83 3.04 -4.93
N LEU A 88 -2.60 3.49 -5.23
CA LEU A 88 -1.67 2.79 -6.09
C LEU A 88 -0.56 2.09 -5.30
N ILE A 89 -0.17 0.93 -5.81
CA ILE A 89 1.04 0.22 -5.43
C ILE A 89 1.98 0.17 -6.63
N THR A 90 3.28 0.06 -6.37
CA THR A 90 4.26 -0.13 -7.43
C THR A 90 4.09 -1.49 -8.09
N ARG A 91 4.52 -1.62 -9.35
CA ARG A 91 4.53 -2.92 -10.04
C ARG A 91 5.30 -3.99 -9.27
N ARG A 92 6.39 -3.59 -8.60
CA ARG A 92 7.21 -4.51 -7.80
C ARG A 92 6.44 -5.03 -6.58
N GLU A 93 5.79 -4.15 -5.83
CA GLU A 93 4.95 -4.54 -4.69
C GLU A 93 3.77 -5.41 -5.14
N ALA A 94 3.14 -5.07 -6.26
CA ALA A 94 2.07 -5.89 -6.83
C ALA A 94 2.55 -7.31 -7.18
N LEU A 95 3.75 -7.44 -7.77
CA LEU A 95 4.31 -8.73 -8.12
C LEU A 95 4.68 -9.56 -6.88
N GLN A 96 5.26 -8.92 -5.86
CA GLN A 96 5.56 -9.56 -4.58
C GLN A 96 4.29 -10.00 -3.85
N TRP A 97 3.26 -9.14 -3.84
CA TRP A 97 1.97 -9.49 -3.25
C TRP A 97 1.35 -10.70 -3.97
N LYS A 98 1.41 -10.70 -5.31
CA LYS A 98 1.00 -11.85 -6.10
C LYS A 98 1.77 -13.11 -5.69
N GLU A 99 3.10 -13.06 -5.70
CA GLU A 99 3.94 -14.22 -5.37
C GLU A 99 3.69 -14.75 -3.94
N ASN A 100 3.41 -13.86 -2.99
CA ASN A 100 3.12 -14.23 -1.59
C ASN A 100 1.70 -14.75 -1.37
N THR A 101 0.77 -14.58 -2.32
CA THR A 101 -0.65 -14.98 -2.19
C THR A 101 -1.08 -15.96 -3.30
N GLU A 102 -0.19 -16.28 -4.23
CA GLU A 102 -0.46 -17.24 -5.30
C GLU A 102 -0.51 -18.66 -4.73
N ILE A 103 -1.54 -19.40 -5.12
CA ILE A 103 -1.68 -20.82 -4.77
C ILE A 103 -0.93 -21.63 -5.84
N THR A 104 0.11 -22.33 -5.42
CA THR A 104 0.88 -23.25 -6.27
C THR A 104 0.26 -24.65 -6.24
N PRO A 105 -0.37 -25.12 -7.34
CA PRO A 105 -0.91 -26.47 -7.41
C PRO A 105 0.21 -27.49 -7.72
N VAL A 106 0.26 -28.56 -6.94
CA VAL A 106 1.22 -29.65 -7.08
C VAL A 106 0.46 -30.98 -7.10
N VAL A 107 0.62 -31.77 -8.16
CA VAL A 107 -0.04 -33.08 -8.28
C VAL A 107 1.01 -34.19 -8.21
N LYS A 108 1.29 -34.68 -7.01
CA LYS A 108 2.20 -35.82 -6.77
C LYS A 108 2.13 -36.30 -5.32
N THR A 109 2.55 -37.54 -5.09
CA THR A 109 2.86 -38.03 -3.75
C THR A 109 4.26 -37.56 -3.32
N ILE A 110 4.36 -36.98 -2.13
CA ILE A 110 5.64 -36.63 -1.49
C ILE A 110 6.14 -37.86 -0.72
N ARG A 111 7.25 -38.42 -1.16
CA ARG A 111 7.85 -39.63 -0.60
C ARG A 111 8.92 -39.30 0.44
N SER A 112 9.35 -40.32 1.16
CA SER A 112 10.41 -40.19 2.16
C SER A 112 11.66 -39.52 1.59
N GLY A 113 12.19 -38.53 2.30
CA GLY A 113 13.35 -37.73 1.88
C GLY A 113 13.05 -36.61 0.88
N GLN A 114 11.82 -36.49 0.36
CA GLN A 114 11.47 -35.40 -0.54
C GLN A 114 11.05 -34.16 0.23
N VAL A 115 11.52 -33.01 -0.24
CA VAL A 115 11.15 -31.68 0.26
C VAL A 115 10.48 -30.89 -0.86
N VAL A 116 9.35 -30.25 -0.56
CA VAL A 116 8.70 -29.28 -1.46
C VAL A 116 8.56 -27.97 -0.69
N GLU A 117 9.09 -26.90 -1.27
CA GLU A 117 9.03 -25.56 -0.69
C GLU A 117 8.30 -24.64 -1.68
N VAL A 118 7.34 -23.88 -1.16
CA VAL A 118 6.52 -22.96 -1.94
C VAL A 118 6.50 -21.59 -1.27
N ARG A 119 6.65 -20.53 -2.07
CA ARG A 119 6.34 -19.17 -1.65
C ARG A 119 4.87 -18.90 -1.91
N GLY A 120 4.16 -18.36 -0.92
CA GLY A 120 2.71 -18.25 -0.93
C GLY A 120 2.03 -19.54 -0.47
N ASP A 121 0.92 -19.88 -1.10
CA ASP A 121 0.07 -20.99 -0.68
C ASP A 121 0.40 -22.27 -1.49
N LEU A 122 0.40 -23.44 -0.86
CA LEU A 122 0.57 -24.74 -1.51
C LEU A 122 -0.78 -25.48 -1.58
N LEU A 123 -1.18 -25.92 -2.78
CA LEU A 123 -2.24 -26.92 -2.96
C LEU A 123 -1.64 -28.23 -3.47
N LEU A 124 -1.52 -29.22 -2.61
CA LEU A 124 -1.05 -30.56 -2.96
C LEU A 124 -2.23 -31.50 -3.24
N ILE A 125 -2.29 -32.06 -4.44
CA ILE A 125 -3.18 -33.17 -4.80
C ILE A 125 -2.33 -34.45 -4.78
N GLY A 126 -2.43 -35.19 -3.68
CA GLY A 126 -1.61 -36.35 -3.40
C GLY A 126 -1.27 -36.49 -1.92
N ASP A 127 -0.64 -37.60 -1.57
CA ASP A 127 -0.27 -37.91 -0.19
C ASP A 127 1.12 -37.35 0.16
N VAL A 128 1.31 -37.00 1.44
CA VAL A 128 2.63 -36.79 2.03
C VAL A 128 2.95 -37.99 2.90
N ASN A 129 3.85 -38.85 2.45
CA ASN A 129 4.26 -40.06 3.17
C ASN A 129 5.26 -39.75 4.29
N PRO A 130 5.46 -40.67 5.26
CA PRO A 130 6.45 -40.50 6.33
C PRO A 130 7.84 -40.16 5.80
N GLY A 131 8.48 -39.17 6.43
CA GLY A 131 9.78 -38.63 6.01
C GLY A 131 9.73 -37.68 4.80
N GLY A 132 8.56 -37.44 4.21
CA GLY A 132 8.35 -36.33 3.27
C GLY A 132 8.08 -35.02 4.02
N LEU A 133 8.52 -33.90 3.44
CA LEU A 133 8.36 -32.56 3.98
C LEU A 133 7.75 -31.63 2.93
N VAL A 134 6.72 -30.88 3.31
CA VAL A 134 6.19 -29.76 2.54
C VAL A 134 6.23 -28.49 3.37
N THR A 135 6.69 -27.39 2.80
CA THR A 135 6.77 -26.08 3.46
C THR A 135 6.16 -25.00 2.56
N ALA A 136 5.46 -24.05 3.18
CA ALA A 136 4.89 -22.90 2.48
C ALA A 136 4.93 -21.64 3.34
N THR A 137 5.26 -20.49 2.77
CA THR A 137 5.25 -19.22 3.51
C THR A 137 3.82 -18.76 3.86
N GLY A 138 2.83 -19.21 3.08
CA GLY A 138 1.40 -19.07 3.36
C GLY A 138 0.78 -20.36 3.88
N ASN A 139 -0.37 -20.71 3.31
CA ASN A 139 -1.20 -21.85 3.69
C ASN A 139 -0.78 -23.13 2.95
N ILE A 140 -1.11 -24.29 3.54
CA ILE A 140 -0.93 -25.60 2.90
C ILE A 140 -2.27 -26.34 2.87
N PHE A 141 -2.72 -26.70 1.68
CA PHE A 141 -3.89 -27.52 1.41
C PHE A 141 -3.44 -28.89 0.88
N ILE A 142 -3.80 -29.97 1.56
CA ILE A 142 -3.47 -31.34 1.12
C ILE A 142 -4.76 -32.09 0.81
N MET A 143 -4.97 -32.38 -0.47
CA MET A 143 -6.03 -33.24 -0.98
C MET A 143 -5.51 -34.68 -1.07
N GLY A 144 -5.36 -35.30 0.10
CA GLY A 144 -4.77 -36.62 0.29
C GLY A 144 -4.48 -36.92 1.76
N SER A 145 -3.65 -37.91 2.03
CA SER A 145 -3.18 -38.26 3.38
C SER A 145 -1.91 -37.50 3.74
N LEU A 146 -1.91 -36.77 4.87
CA LEU A 146 -0.71 -36.23 5.47
C LEU A 146 -0.19 -37.16 6.57
N ARG A 147 0.93 -37.85 6.30
CA ARG A 147 1.66 -38.72 7.25
C ARG A 147 3.11 -38.29 7.47
N GLY A 148 3.64 -37.44 6.60
CA GLY A 148 4.91 -36.73 6.78
C GLY A 148 4.71 -35.38 7.48
N ILE A 149 5.54 -34.40 7.15
CA ILE A 149 5.54 -33.08 7.79
C ILE A 149 5.00 -32.03 6.81
N ALA A 150 4.10 -31.17 7.30
CA ALA A 150 3.69 -29.96 6.62
C ALA A 150 3.96 -28.75 7.54
N HIS A 151 4.69 -27.76 7.04
CA HIS A 151 5.02 -26.54 7.78
C HIS A 151 4.54 -25.32 6.99
N ALA A 152 3.36 -24.81 7.35
CA ALA A 152 2.78 -23.59 6.80
C ALA A 152 3.25 -22.37 7.60
N GLY A 153 3.19 -21.18 7.00
CA GLY A 153 3.62 -19.94 7.67
C GLY A 153 5.10 -19.93 8.02
N VAL A 154 5.96 -20.56 7.21
CA VAL A 154 7.42 -20.48 7.37
C VAL A 154 7.91 -19.11 6.88
N GLU A 155 7.62 -18.06 7.63
CA GLU A 155 8.23 -16.72 7.57
C GLU A 155 7.70 -15.83 8.71
#